data_AF-A0A3V7PE68-F1
#
_entry.id   AF-A0A3V7PE68-F1
#
_cell.length_a   1.000
_cell.length_b   1.000
_cell.length_c   1.000
_cell.angle_alpha   90.00
_cell.angle_beta   90.00
_cell.angle_gamma   90.00
#
_symmetry.space_group_name_H-M   'P 1'
#
loop_
_entity.id
_entity.type
_entity.pdbx_description
1 polymer ?
#
loop_
_entity_poly.entity_id
_entity_poly.type
_entity_poly.pdbx_seq_one_letter_code
_entity_poly.pdbx_strand_id
1 'polypeptide(L)'
;MRKQLNLIRDAKAMREYNSENTDNLKDVLISLEEIVTVIDKIGSGFDKSGKMALALLLFFNQCSVLDKLSRTRKYLYQELEARLTPEEYDEWIEKNFPLWKPPYDKTEEEMLEMLNSAMRK
;
A
#
# COMPACT_ATOMS: atom_id res chain seq x y z
N MET A 1 -8.38 16.35 -43.79
CA MET A 1 -7.04 16.12 -43.18
C MET A 1 -6.98 16.46 -41.69
N ARG A 2 -7.37 17.66 -41.21
CA ARG A 2 -7.27 18.02 -39.76
C ARG A 2 -8.00 17.07 -38.79
N LYS A 3 -9.22 16.61 -39.11
CA LYS A 3 -9.97 15.66 -38.26
C LYS A 3 -9.26 14.30 -38.08
N GLN A 4 -8.65 13.76 -39.15
CA GLN A 4 -7.93 12.48 -39.06
C GLN A 4 -6.62 12.60 -38.27
N LEU A 5 -5.91 13.73 -38.39
CA LEU A 5 -4.72 14.03 -37.59
C LEU A 5 -5.03 14.10 -36.09
N ASN A 6 -6.17 14.68 -35.70
CA ASN A 6 -6.59 14.74 -34.30
C ASN A 6 -6.92 13.34 -33.76
N LEU A 7 -7.68 12.52 -34.50
CA LEU A 7 -8.01 11.15 -34.09
C LEU A 7 -6.77 10.26 -33.88
N ILE A 8 -5.74 10.41 -34.73
CA ILE A 8 -4.49 9.65 -34.59
C ILE A 8 -3.71 10.10 -33.35
N ARG A 9 -3.69 11.40 -33.06
CA ARG A 9 -3.07 11.96 -31.86
C ARG A 9 -3.75 11.48 -30.59
N ASP A 10 -5.08 11.48 -30.57
CA ASP A 10 -5.88 11.03 -29.43
C ASP A 10 -5.69 9.53 -29.17
N ALA A 11 -5.67 8.71 -30.24
CA ALA A 11 -5.41 7.27 -30.14
C ALA A 11 -3.97 6.91 -29.72
N LYS A 12 -3.00 7.80 -29.95
CA LYS A 12 -1.62 7.65 -29.47
C LYS A 12 -1.53 7.99 -27.98
N ALA A 13 -2.10 9.12 -27.57
CA ALA A 13 -2.15 9.54 -26.17
C ALA A 13 -2.87 8.50 -25.28
N MET A 14 -3.98 7.94 -25.77
CA MET A 14 -4.73 6.89 -25.06
C MET A 14 -3.93 5.58 -24.90
N ARG A 15 -3.09 5.24 -25.89
CA ARG A 15 -2.20 4.06 -25.80
C ARG A 15 -1.03 4.29 -24.83
N GLU A 16 -0.43 5.49 -24.86
CA GLU A 16 0.65 5.86 -23.93
C GLU A 16 0.15 5.88 -22.49
N TYR A 17 -1.02 6.48 -22.24
CA TYR A 17 -1.70 6.45 -20.94
C TYR A 17 -1.95 5.02 -20.45
N ASN A 18 -2.49 4.14 -21.31
CA ASN A 18 -2.75 2.75 -20.94
C ASN A 18 -1.46 1.96 -20.64
N SER A 19 -0.37 2.24 -21.35
CA SER A 19 0.93 1.60 -21.11
C SER A 19 1.51 2.04 -19.76
N GLU A 20 1.55 3.35 -19.50
CA GLU A 20 2.02 3.90 -18.23
C GLU A 20 1.19 3.38 -17.05
N ASN A 21 -0.14 3.30 -17.23
CA ASN A 21 -1.03 2.74 -16.22
C ASN A 21 -0.72 1.25 -15.95
N THR A 22 -0.46 0.48 -17.01
CA THR A 22 -0.11 -0.94 -16.88
C THR A 22 1.23 -1.13 -16.14
N ASP A 23 2.21 -0.27 -16.40
CA ASP A 23 3.51 -0.35 -15.72
C ASP A 23 3.42 0.07 -14.25
N ASN A 24 2.63 1.10 -13.93
CA ASN A 24 2.33 1.45 -12.54
C ASN A 24 1.63 0.31 -11.78
N LEU A 25 0.70 -0.41 -12.42
CA LEU A 25 0.05 -1.59 -11.81
C LEU A 25 1.04 -2.70 -11.51
N LYS A 26 1.98 -2.97 -12.42
CA LYS A 26 3.04 -3.98 -12.20
C LYS A 26 3.92 -3.58 -11.02
N ASP A 27 4.31 -2.31 -10.94
CA ASP A 27 5.15 -1.80 -9.84
C ASP A 27 4.45 -1.89 -8.49
N VAL A 28 3.15 -1.59 -8.45
CA VAL A 28 2.31 -1.80 -7.27
C VAL A 28 2.26 -3.26 -6.87
N LEU A 29 2.00 -4.16 -7.83
CA LEU A 29 1.94 -5.60 -7.56
C LEU A 29 3.28 -6.12 -7.03
N ILE A 30 4.40 -5.80 -7.69
CA ILE A 30 5.75 -6.20 -7.25
C ILE A 30 6.02 -5.71 -5.83
N SER A 31 5.69 -4.46 -5.54
CA SER A 31 5.87 -3.87 -4.22
C SER A 31 5.07 -4.59 -3.15
N LEU A 32 3.79 -4.89 -3.43
CA LEU A 32 2.91 -5.59 -2.50
C LEU A 32 3.35 -7.05 -2.28
N GLU A 33 3.73 -7.76 -3.35
CA GLU A 33 4.22 -9.14 -3.29
C GLU A 33 5.49 -9.24 -2.44
N GLU A 34 6.44 -8.32 -2.61
CA GLU A 34 7.65 -8.27 -1.78
C GLU A 34 7.30 -8.02 -0.31
N ILE A 35 6.49 -7.00 -0.03
CA ILE A 35 6.14 -6.60 1.34
C ILE A 35 5.41 -7.73 2.06
N VAL A 36 4.35 -8.27 1.46
CA VAL A 36 3.53 -9.31 2.08
C VAL A 36 4.35 -10.59 2.27
N THR A 37 5.08 -11.03 1.24
CA THR A 37 5.87 -12.26 1.30
C THR A 37 6.99 -12.18 2.34
N VAL A 38 7.69 -11.04 2.42
CA VAL A 38 8.79 -10.90 3.38
C VAL A 38 8.26 -10.77 4.81
N ILE A 39 7.15 -10.05 5.03
CA ILE A 39 6.50 -10.01 6.35
C ILE A 39 6.05 -11.41 6.78
N ASP A 40 5.44 -12.21 5.89
CA ASP A 40 5.04 -13.59 6.18
C ASP A 40 6.24 -14.48 6.54
N LYS A 41 7.34 -14.37 5.78
CA LYS A 41 8.60 -15.07 6.08
C LYS A 41 9.20 -14.66 7.43
N ILE A 42 9.16 -13.37 7.78
CA ILE A 42 9.64 -12.90 9.09
C ILE A 42 8.71 -13.40 10.20
N GLY A 43 7.40 -13.32 10.00
CA GLY A 43 6.39 -13.77 10.98
C GLY A 43 6.44 -15.27 11.26
N SER A 44 6.75 -16.09 10.25
CA SER A 44 6.89 -17.55 10.38
C SER A 44 8.30 -18.00 10.75
N GLY A 45 9.33 -17.24 10.39
CA GLY A 45 10.74 -17.61 10.57
C GLY A 45 11.34 -17.23 11.92
N PHE A 46 10.72 -16.31 12.66
CA PHE A 46 11.16 -15.92 14.00
C PHE A 46 10.19 -16.44 15.06
N ASP A 47 10.73 -16.75 16.24
CA ASP A 47 9.90 -16.82 17.44
C ASP A 47 9.33 -15.42 17.74
N LYS A 48 8.18 -15.37 18.44
CA LYS A 48 7.47 -14.12 18.79
C LYS A 48 8.24 -13.31 19.85
N SER A 49 9.45 -12.93 19.48
CA SER A 49 10.48 -12.34 20.31
C SER A 49 10.84 -10.95 19.77
N GLY A 50 11.59 -10.19 20.57
CA GLY A 50 12.15 -8.92 20.11
C GLY A 50 12.96 -9.03 18.80
N LYS A 51 13.48 -10.22 18.44
CA LYS A 51 14.19 -10.43 17.16
C LYS A 51 13.27 -10.30 15.95
N MET A 52 12.02 -10.79 16.04
CA MET A 52 11.03 -10.61 14.98
C MET A 52 10.73 -9.12 14.75
N ALA A 53 10.53 -8.36 15.83
CA ALA A 53 10.28 -6.93 15.76
C ALA A 53 11.46 -6.18 15.13
N LEU A 54 12.70 -6.51 15.52
CA LEU A 54 13.91 -5.95 14.91
C LEU A 54 14.05 -6.34 13.43
N ALA A 55 13.73 -7.57 13.05
CA ALA A 55 13.77 -8.02 11.66
C ALA A 55 12.74 -7.27 10.79
N LEU A 56 11.52 -7.06 11.31
CA LEU A 56 10.51 -6.23 10.67
C LEU A 56 10.99 -4.79 10.51
N LEU A 57 11.53 -4.17 11.57
CA LEU A 57 12.04 -2.81 11.51
C LEU A 57 13.20 -2.68 10.50
N LEU A 58 14.11 -3.65 10.49
CA LEU A 58 15.22 -3.69 9.54
C LEU A 58 14.72 -3.80 8.10
N PHE A 59 13.75 -4.68 7.84
CA PHE A 59 13.11 -4.80 6.53
C PHE A 59 12.44 -3.49 6.10
N PHE A 60 11.68 -2.86 7.00
CA PHE A 60 11.01 -1.59 6.72
C PHE A 60 12.00 -0.50 6.30
N ASN A 61 13.14 -0.45 6.97
CA ASN A 61 14.20 0.52 6.70
C ASN A 61 14.99 0.19 5.41
N GLN A 62 15.51 -1.04 5.28
CA GLN A 62 16.38 -1.43 4.17
C GLN A 62 15.65 -1.54 2.83
N CYS A 63 14.38 -1.93 2.85
CA CYS A 63 13.58 -2.11 1.64
C CYS A 63 12.66 -0.91 1.34
N SER A 64 12.81 0.20 2.08
CA SER A 64 12.00 1.42 1.93
C SER A 64 10.49 1.12 1.85
N VAL A 65 10.02 0.26 2.75
CA VAL A 65 8.64 -0.28 2.72
C VAL A 65 7.61 0.84 2.75
N LEU A 66 7.82 1.86 3.59
CA LEU A 66 6.90 3.00 3.67
C LEU A 66 6.83 3.81 2.37
N ASP A 67 7.94 3.95 1.64
CA ASP A 67 7.94 4.63 0.36
C ASP A 67 7.17 3.84 -0.70
N LYS A 68 7.37 2.52 -0.73
CA LYS A 68 6.62 1.62 -1.63
C LYS A 68 5.13 1.69 -1.35
N LEU A 69 4.71 1.58 -0.08
CA LEU A 69 3.31 1.72 0.33
C LEU A 69 2.74 3.10 0.00
N SER A 70 3.53 4.17 0.18
CA SER A 70 3.14 5.54 -0.16
C SER A 70 2.88 5.70 -1.66
N ARG A 71 3.77 5.16 -2.51
CA ARG A 71 3.59 5.15 -3.98
C ARG A 71 2.37 4.36 -4.39
N THR A 72 2.18 3.16 -3.83
CA THR A 72 0.98 2.34 -4.06
C THR A 72 -0.28 3.11 -3.68
N ARG A 73 -0.31 3.71 -2.50
CA ARG A 73 -1.46 4.51 -2.04
C ARG A 73 -1.74 5.66 -2.99
N LYS A 74 -0.71 6.40 -3.41
CA LYS A 74 -0.86 7.52 -4.35
C LYS A 74 -1.46 7.06 -5.68
N TYR A 75 -0.94 5.98 -6.25
CA TYR A 75 -1.45 5.44 -7.50
C TYR A 75 -2.93 5.01 -7.37
N LEU A 76 -3.28 4.29 -6.29
CA LEU A 76 -4.66 3.88 -6.05
C LEU A 76 -5.61 5.08 -5.87
N TYR A 77 -5.17 6.14 -5.19
CA TYR A 77 -5.97 7.37 -5.09
C TYR A 77 -6.20 8.02 -6.44
N GLN A 78 -5.17 8.13 -7.28
CA GLN A 78 -5.32 8.69 -8.63
C GLN A 78 -6.31 7.88 -9.48
N GLU A 79 -6.25 6.55 -9.42
CA GLU A 79 -7.18 5.69 -10.15
C GLU A 79 -8.62 5.77 -9.61
N LEU A 80 -8.81 5.97 -8.31
CA LEU A 80 -10.13 6.15 -7.72
C LEU A 80 -10.70 7.53 -8.06
N GLU A 81 -9.93 8.61 -7.94
CA GLU A 81 -10.33 9.96 -8.34
C GLU A 81 -10.69 10.05 -9.83
N ALA A 82 -10.04 9.25 -10.68
CA ALA A 82 -10.35 9.19 -12.11
C ALA A 82 -11.69 8.46 -12.41
N ARG A 83 -12.25 7.72 -11.44
CA ARG A 83 -13.42 6.84 -11.63
C ARG A 83 -14.63 7.23 -10.79
N LEU A 84 -14.43 8.00 -9.73
CA LEU A 84 -15.46 8.43 -8.78
C LEU A 84 -15.62 9.95 -8.86
N THR A 85 -16.81 10.45 -8.52
CA THR A 85 -16.96 11.88 -8.26
C THR A 85 -16.33 12.23 -6.90
N PRO A 86 -15.95 13.51 -6.66
CA PRO A 86 -15.43 13.93 -5.36
C PRO A 86 -16.35 13.56 -4.19
N GLU A 87 -17.67 13.70 -4.36
CA GLU A 87 -18.66 13.38 -3.33
C GLU A 87 -18.72 11.89 -3.02
N GLU A 88 -18.67 11.02 -4.04
CA GLU A 88 -18.63 9.56 -3.87
C GLU A 88 -17.36 9.13 -3.13
N TYR A 89 -16.25 9.79 -3.44
CA TYR A 89 -14.96 9.51 -2.82
C TYR A 89 -14.90 9.95 -1.36
N ASP A 90 -15.35 11.18 -1.05
CA ASP A 90 -15.37 11.72 0.31
C ASP A 90 -16.26 10.88 1.24
N GLU A 91 -17.48 10.54 0.78
CA GLU A 91 -18.37 9.66 1.52
C GLU A 91 -17.77 8.27 1.78
N TRP A 92 -17.00 7.74 0.82
CA TRP A 92 -16.35 6.44 0.97
C TRP A 92 -15.20 6.50 1.98
N ILE A 93 -14.36 7.54 1.94
CA ILE A 93 -13.26 7.69 2.91
C ILE A 93 -13.77 7.82 4.34
N GLU A 94 -14.79 8.63 4.58
CA GLU A 94 -15.30 8.86 5.94
C GLU A 94 -15.86 7.58 6.58
N LYS A 95 -16.42 6.67 5.78
CA LYS A 95 -17.07 5.44 6.26
C LYS A 95 -16.12 4.25 6.44
N ASN A 96 -14.99 4.20 5.72
CA ASN A 96 -14.25 2.93 5.52
C ASN A 96 -12.82 2.87 6.09
N PHE A 97 -12.29 3.93 6.71
CA PHE A 97 -10.93 3.91 7.25
C PHE A 97 -10.87 3.83 8.78
N PRO A 98 -10.93 2.63 9.38
CA PRO A 98 -10.59 2.46 10.78
C PRO A 98 -9.08 2.71 10.96
N LEU A 99 -8.74 3.81 11.61
CA LEU A 99 -7.35 4.12 11.95
C LEU A 99 -6.95 3.37 13.22
N TRP A 100 -6.07 2.38 13.07
CA TRP A 100 -5.37 1.83 14.23
C TRP A 100 -4.50 2.91 14.86
N LYS A 101 -4.65 3.13 16.17
CA LYS A 101 -3.88 4.13 16.92
C LYS A 101 -2.66 3.47 17.55
N PRO A 102 -1.44 3.96 17.29
CA PRO A 102 -0.27 3.47 17.99
C PRO A 102 -0.41 3.66 19.51
N PRO A 103 -0.08 2.66 20.33
CA PRO A 103 -0.18 2.72 21.78
C PRO A 103 0.99 3.52 22.38
N TYR A 104 1.06 4.82 22.08
CA TYR A 104 2.16 5.71 22.50
C TYR A 104 2.35 5.79 24.02
N ASP A 105 1.30 5.49 24.78
CA ASP A 105 1.25 5.51 26.24
C ASP A 105 1.64 4.17 26.89
N LYS A 106 1.96 3.13 26.12
CA LYS A 106 2.24 1.78 26.62
C LYS A 106 3.73 1.47 26.75
N THR A 107 4.07 0.71 27.78
CA THR A 107 5.43 0.15 27.93
C THR A 107 5.66 -1.03 26.98
N GLU A 108 6.91 -1.45 26.86
CA GLU A 108 7.28 -2.64 26.08
C GLU A 108 6.57 -3.89 26.62
N GLU A 109 6.53 -4.09 27.93
CA GLU A 109 5.85 -5.22 28.57
C GLU A 109 4.35 -5.22 28.28
N GLU A 110 3.68 -4.07 28.40
CA GLU A 110 2.25 -3.95 28.08
C GLU A 110 1.98 -4.28 26.60
N MET A 111 2.84 -3.81 25.68
CA MET A 111 2.73 -4.14 24.26
C MET A 111 2.94 -5.64 23.99
N LEU A 112 3.87 -6.29 24.70
CA LEU A 112 4.08 -7.74 24.62
C LEU A 112 2.85 -8.53 25.11
N GLU A 113 2.19 -8.09 26.18
CA GLU A 113 0.93 -8.69 26.65
C GLU A 113 -0.20 -8.53 25.63
N MET A 114 -0.32 -7.37 24.98
CA MET A 114 -1.28 -7.12 23.90
C MET A 114 -1.06 -8.08 22.72
N LEU A 115 0.19 -8.30 22.31
CA LEU A 115 0.52 -9.26 21.25
C LEU A 115 0.12 -10.69 21.63
N ASN A 116 0.41 -11.10 22.85
CA ASN A 116 0.08 -12.45 23.34
C ASN A 116 -1.43 -12.70 23.49
N SER A 117 -2.21 -11.67 23.80
CA SER A 117 -3.66 -11.76 23.98
C SER A 117 -4.44 -11.69 22.66
N ALA A 118 -3.97 -10.93 21.67
CA ALA A 118 -4.58 -10.86 20.34
C ALA A 118 -4.65 -12.22 19.61
N MET A 119 -3.75 -13.14 19.93
CA MET A 119 -3.64 -14.46 19.29
C MET A 119 -4.44 -15.57 19.99
N ARG A 120 -5.17 -15.26 21.07
CA ARG A 120 -6.03 -16.21 21.80
C ARG A 120 -7.52 -16.13 21.39
N LYS A 121 -7.84 -15.27 20.41
CA LYS A 121 -9.15 -15.21 19.75
C LYS A 121 -9.09 -15.99 18.45
#